data_AF-A0A7U9L1D4-F1
#
_entry.id   AF-A0A7U9L1D4-F1
#
_cell.length_a   1.000
_cell.length_b   1.000
_cell.length_c   1.000
_cell.angle_alpha   90.00
_cell.angle_beta   90.00
_cell.angle_gamma   90.00
#
_symmetry.space_group_name_H-M   'P 1'
#
loop_
_entity.id
_entity.type
_entity.pdbx_description
1 polymer ?
#
loop_
_entity_poly.entity_id
_entity_poly.type
_entity_poly.pdbx_seq_one_letter_code
_entity_poly.pdbx_strand_id
1 'polypeptide(L)'
;MAPGHPRPTTAPDLTDDIVLLAAFLLSSAHGLLDEPPAYGPARCADGARRALELLDAYGEPDPALLNVRTRLEDAMCGSMADVDLPTLLRTACEQMLDVVTARRAGAPHGPADG
;
A
#
# COMPACT_ATOMS: atom_id res chain seq x y z
N MET A 1 39.00 -6.99 -15.95
CA MET A 1 38.07 -7.43 -14.89
C MET A 1 37.71 -6.21 -14.06
N ALA A 2 36.48 -5.72 -14.15
CA ALA A 2 36.03 -4.60 -13.31
C ALA A 2 35.81 -5.11 -11.87
N PRO A 3 36.19 -4.34 -10.84
CA PRO A 3 35.94 -4.73 -9.46
C PRO A 3 34.44 -4.76 -9.24
N GLY A 4 33.90 -5.94 -8.94
CA GLY A 4 32.50 -6.11 -8.57
C GLY A 4 32.21 -5.20 -7.38
N HIS A 5 31.42 -4.15 -7.62
CA HIS A 5 30.91 -3.34 -6.54
C HIS A 5 30.04 -4.25 -5.68
N PRO A 6 30.33 -4.39 -4.38
CA PRO A 6 29.36 -5.01 -3.49
C PRO A 6 28.07 -4.20 -3.64
N ARG A 7 26.98 -4.85 -4.05
CA ARG A 7 25.66 -4.22 -3.95
C ARG A 7 25.51 -3.81 -2.49
N PRO A 8 25.22 -2.55 -2.17
CA PRO A 8 24.76 -2.23 -0.85
C PRO A 8 23.50 -3.06 -0.61
N THR A 9 23.59 -4.12 0.18
CA THR A 9 22.43 -4.60 0.93
C THR A 9 22.23 -3.59 2.03
N THR A 10 21.68 -2.43 1.67
CA THR A 10 21.16 -1.49 2.66
C THR A 10 19.97 -2.17 3.30
N ALA A 11 19.98 -2.17 4.63
CA ALA A 11 18.78 -2.49 5.39
C ALA A 11 17.61 -1.65 4.84
N PRO A 12 16.38 -2.16 4.91
CA PRO A 12 15.20 -1.39 4.50
C PRO A 12 15.27 0.03 5.09
N ASP A 13 15.22 1.06 4.24
CA ASP A 13 15.11 2.47 4.61
C ASP A 13 13.74 2.99 4.20
N LEU A 14 12.92 3.34 5.20
CA LEU A 14 11.58 3.87 5.01
C LEU A 14 11.56 5.12 4.14
N THR A 15 12.60 5.96 4.23
CA THR A 15 12.68 7.20 3.45
C THR A 15 12.79 6.88 1.96
N ASP A 16 13.76 6.05 1.59
CA ASP A 16 13.97 5.60 0.21
C ASP A 16 12.74 4.85 -0.33
N ASP A 17 12.11 4.01 0.49
CA ASP A 17 10.91 3.27 0.07
C ASP A 17 9.68 4.15 -0.15
N ILE A 18 9.50 5.20 0.66
CA ILE A 18 8.46 6.21 0.42
C ILE A 18 8.76 6.97 -0.88
N VAL A 19 10.02 7.32 -1.14
CA VAL A 19 10.43 7.97 -2.40
C VAL A 19 10.14 7.05 -3.60
N LEU A 20 10.43 5.76 -3.48
CA LEU A 20 10.12 4.76 -4.52
C LEU A 20 8.60 4.61 -4.74
N LEU A 21 7.80 4.60 -3.67
CA LEU A 21 6.34 4.59 -3.78
C LEU A 21 5.82 5.86 -4.49
N ALA A 22 6.36 7.03 -4.16
CA ALA A 22 6.00 8.28 -4.83
C ALA A 22 6.37 8.25 -6.32
N ALA A 23 7.56 7.75 -6.67
CA ALA A 23 7.98 7.58 -8.06
C ALA A 23 7.08 6.59 -8.83
N PHE A 24 6.66 5.50 -8.19
CA PHE A 24 5.69 4.57 -8.74
C PHE A 24 4.33 5.23 -9.02
N LEU A 25 3.80 6.03 -8.09
CA LEU A 25 2.53 6.72 -8.27
C LEU A 25 2.58 7.74 -9.41
N LEU A 26 3.66 8.53 -9.50
CA LEU A 26 3.85 9.53 -10.55
C LEU A 26 4.01 8.89 -11.93
N SER A 27 4.81 7.83 -12.04
CA SER A 27 4.98 7.09 -13.30
C SER A 27 3.69 6.38 -13.72
N SER A 28 2.93 5.81 -12.78
CA SER A 28 1.61 5.24 -13.04
C SER A 28 0.63 6.30 -13.54
N ALA A 29 0.58 7.46 -12.89
CA ALA A 29 -0.28 8.57 -13.30
C ALA A 29 0.05 9.07 -14.71
N HIS A 30 1.35 9.15 -15.05
CA HIS A 30 1.79 9.51 -16.39
C HIS A 30 1.37 8.47 -17.43
N GLY A 31 1.57 7.18 -17.17
CA GLY A 31 1.15 6.11 -18.09
C GLY A 31 -0.37 6.06 -18.29
N LEU A 32 -1.14 6.33 -17.24
CA LEU A 32 -2.60 6.37 -17.29
C LEU A 32 -3.18 7.46 -18.21
N LEU A 33 -2.38 8.44 -18.64
CA LEU A 33 -2.80 9.44 -19.63
C LEU A 33 -3.02 8.81 -21.02
N ASP A 34 -2.28 7.75 -21.33
CA ASP A 34 -2.29 7.06 -22.61
C ASP A 34 -2.95 5.66 -22.55
N GLU A 35 -3.23 5.15 -21.35
CA GLU A 35 -3.89 3.86 -21.11
C GLU A 35 -5.43 3.98 -21.05
N PRO A 36 -6.18 2.87 -21.24
CA PRO A 36 -7.62 2.88 -21.04
C PRO A 36 -8.02 3.30 -19.60
N PRO A 37 -9.09 4.08 -19.40
CA PRO A 37 -9.49 4.58 -18.08
C PRO A 37 -9.73 3.48 -17.02
N ALA A 38 -10.09 2.27 -17.47
CA ALA A 38 -10.31 1.12 -16.61
C ALA A 38 -9.06 0.67 -15.84
N TYR A 39 -7.85 1.03 -16.27
CA TYR A 39 -6.61 0.72 -15.55
C TYR A 39 -6.39 1.59 -14.31
N GLY A 40 -7.00 2.77 -14.25
CA GLY A 40 -6.84 3.71 -13.13
C GLY A 40 -7.13 3.06 -11.76
N PRO A 41 -8.30 2.45 -11.56
CA PRO A 41 -8.64 1.74 -10.32
C PRO A 41 -7.63 0.65 -9.95
N ALA A 42 -7.12 -0.12 -10.91
CA ALA A 42 -6.12 -1.17 -10.66
C ALA A 42 -4.76 -0.58 -10.24
N ARG A 43 -4.33 0.53 -10.86
CA ARG A 43 -3.10 1.24 -10.46
C ARG A 43 -3.21 1.81 -9.04
N CYS A 44 -4.37 2.35 -8.67
CA CYS A 44 -4.65 2.79 -7.30
C CYS A 44 -4.61 1.62 -6.31
N ALA A 45 -5.14 0.45 -6.68
CA ALA A 45 -5.10 -0.77 -5.88
C ALA A 45 -3.66 -1.23 -5.61
N ASP A 46 -2.80 -1.26 -6.63
CA ASP A 46 -1.38 -1.63 -6.46
C ASP A 46 -0.63 -0.58 -5.61
N GLY A 47 -0.92 0.71 -5.78
CA GLY A 47 -0.37 1.77 -4.93
C GLY A 47 -0.71 1.57 -3.45
N ALA A 48 -1.97 1.23 -3.14
CA ALA A 48 -2.40 0.93 -1.78
C ALA A 48 -1.75 -0.35 -1.24
N ARG A 49 -1.67 -1.42 -2.05
CA ARG A 49 -0.98 -2.67 -1.69
C ARG A 49 0.47 -2.42 -1.28
N ARG A 50 1.21 -1.64 -2.08
CA ARG A 50 2.60 -1.26 -1.79
C ARG A 50 2.72 -0.44 -0.51
N ALA A 51 1.80 0.51 -0.26
CA ALA A 51 1.79 1.27 0.98
C ALA A 51 1.59 0.39 2.23
N LEU A 52 0.71 -0.61 2.14
CA LEU A 52 0.51 -1.59 3.21
C LEU A 52 1.72 -2.53 3.38
N GLU A 53 2.40 -2.87 2.29
CA GLU A 53 3.67 -3.61 2.32
C GLU A 53 4.75 -2.83 3.10
N LEU A 54 4.86 -1.51 2.88
CA LEU A 54 5.76 -0.66 3.67
C LEU A 54 5.34 -0.62 5.15
N LEU A 55 4.04 -0.53 5.43
CA LEU A 55 3.56 -0.52 6.82
C LEU A 55 3.92 -1.81 7.56
N ASP A 56 3.85 -2.96 6.89
CA ASP A 56 4.26 -4.24 7.48
C ASP A 56 5.78 -4.38 7.64
N ALA A 57 6.57 -3.73 6.77
CA ALA A 57 8.02 -3.76 6.83
C ALA A 57 8.60 -2.86 7.95
N TYR A 58 7.94 -1.74 8.26
CA TYR A 58 8.47 -0.71 9.16
C TYR A 58 7.61 -0.44 10.41
N GLY A 59 6.34 -0.86 10.40
CA GLY A 59 5.39 -0.63 11.48
C GLY A 59 5.03 -1.89 12.26
N GLU A 60 4.12 -1.72 13.22
CA GLU A 60 3.50 -2.85 13.92
C GLU A 60 2.48 -3.53 12.99
N PRO A 61 2.64 -4.83 12.69
CA PRO A 61 1.72 -5.56 11.83
C PRO A 61 0.30 -5.54 12.39
N ASP A 62 -0.67 -5.22 11.53
CA ASP A 62 -2.08 -5.28 11.87
C ASP A 62 -2.75 -6.37 11.03
N PRO A 63 -3.29 -7.44 11.65
CA PRO A 63 -3.89 -8.56 10.92
C PRO A 63 -4.99 -8.14 9.94
N ALA A 64 -5.74 -7.07 10.25
CA ALA A 64 -6.77 -6.56 9.35
C ALA A 64 -6.15 -5.88 8.12
N LEU A 65 -5.08 -5.11 8.30
CA LEU A 65 -4.36 -4.47 7.19
C LEU A 65 -3.60 -5.49 6.34
N LEU A 66 -3.03 -6.51 6.96
CA LEU A 66 -2.42 -7.65 6.27
C LEU A 66 -3.44 -8.35 5.38
N ASN A 67 -4.65 -8.62 5.89
CA ASN A 67 -5.72 -9.21 5.10
C ASN A 67 -6.13 -8.32 3.91
N VAL A 68 -6.20 -7.00 4.11
CA VAL A 68 -6.43 -6.06 3.00
C VAL A 68 -5.32 -6.18 1.95
N ARG A 69 -4.05 -6.16 2.37
CA ARG A 69 -2.91 -6.28 1.46
C ARG A 69 -2.97 -7.57 0.64
N THR A 70 -3.19 -8.72 1.29
CA THR A 70 -3.27 -10.03 0.62
C THR A 70 -4.39 -10.07 -0.41
N ARG A 71 -5.58 -9.53 -0.09
CA ARG A 71 -6.69 -9.48 -1.06
C ARG A 71 -6.39 -8.60 -2.27
N LEU A 72 -5.67 -7.49 -2.07
CA LEU A 72 -5.20 -6.65 -3.16
C LEU A 72 -4.13 -7.37 -3.99
N GLU A 73 -3.22 -8.10 -3.36
CA GLU A 73 -2.19 -8.89 -4.02
C GLU A 73 -2.78 -10.02 -4.88
N ASP A 74 -3.73 -10.79 -4.33
CA ASP A 74 -4.44 -11.85 -5.06
C ASP A 74 -5.16 -11.31 -6.30
N ALA A 75 -5.76 -10.13 -6.19
CA ALA A 75 -6.42 -9.47 -7.32
C ALA A 75 -5.45 -9.05 -8.44
N MET A 76 -4.20 -8.72 -8.10
CA MET A 76 -3.18 -8.29 -9.06
C MET A 76 -2.37 -9.45 -9.65
N CYS A 77 -2.17 -10.53 -8.88
CA CYS A 77 -1.39 -11.70 -9.29
C CYS A 77 -2.24 -12.83 -9.88
N GLY A 78 -3.56 -12.82 -9.67
CA GLY A 78 -4.50 -13.81 -10.18
C GLY A 78 -5.04 -13.53 -11.58
N SER A 79 -5.99 -14.36 -12.03
CA SER A 79 -6.78 -14.07 -13.24
C SER A 79 -7.68 -12.87 -12.96
N MET A 80 -7.28 -11.67 -13.42
CA MET A 80 -8.05 -10.43 -13.27
C MET A 80 -9.50 -10.53 -13.81
N ALA A 81 -9.81 -11.52 -14.65
CA ALA A 81 -11.11 -11.67 -15.29
C ALA A 81 -12.29 -11.91 -14.32
N ASP A 82 -12.03 -12.43 -13.12
CA ASP A 82 -13.07 -12.83 -12.16
C ASP A 82 -13.12 -11.97 -10.89
N VAL A 83 -12.30 -10.91 -10.81
CA VAL A 83 -12.26 -10.04 -9.63
C VAL A 83 -13.31 -8.95 -9.74
N ASP A 84 -14.26 -8.92 -8.81
CA ASP A 84 -15.14 -7.77 -8.59
C ASP A 84 -14.34 -6.62 -7.94
N LEU A 85 -13.58 -5.91 -8.79
CA LEU A 85 -12.70 -4.83 -8.39
C LEU A 85 -13.44 -3.70 -7.65
N PRO A 86 -14.63 -3.23 -8.09
CA PRO A 86 -15.40 -2.24 -7.33
C PRO A 86 -15.69 -2.66 -5.88
N THR A 87 -16.15 -3.90 -5.67
CA THR A 87 -16.43 -4.40 -4.31
C THR A 87 -15.15 -4.57 -3.50
N LEU A 88 -14.07 -5.05 -4.12
CA LEU A 88 -12.78 -5.17 -3.45
C LEU A 88 -12.28 -3.81 -2.95
N LEU A 89 -12.27 -2.78 -3.80
CA LEU A 89 -11.80 -1.44 -3.44
C LEU A 89 -12.64 -0.82 -2.31
N ARG A 90 -13.97 -0.93 -2.39
CA ARG A 90 -14.86 -0.42 -1.35
C ARG A 90 -14.62 -1.11 -0.01
N THR A 91 -14.60 -2.45 -0.01
CA THR A 91 -14.42 -3.22 1.23
C THR A 91 -13.03 -3.06 1.83
N ALA A 92 -11.99 -2.92 1.00
CA ALA A 92 -10.64 -2.58 1.47
C ALA A 92 -10.61 -1.21 2.16
N CYS A 93 -11.25 -0.19 1.57
CA CYS A 93 -11.36 1.14 2.16
C CYS A 93 -12.08 1.12 3.51
N GLU A 94 -13.26 0.47 3.58
CA GLU A 94 -14.04 0.30 4.81
C GLU A 94 -13.18 -0.36 5.91
N GLN A 95 -12.50 -1.47 5.60
CA GLN A 95 -11.64 -2.18 6.56
C GLN A 95 -10.47 -1.31 7.07
N MET A 96 -9.84 -0.51 6.20
CA MET A 96 -8.78 0.42 6.63
C MET A 96 -9.32 1.52 7.55
N LEU A 97 -10.53 2.02 7.30
CA LEU A 97 -11.19 3.03 8.15
C LEU A 97 -11.57 2.45 9.52
N ASP A 98 -12.02 1.20 9.57
CA ASP A 98 -12.31 0.50 10.82
C ASP A 98 -11.06 0.38 11.69
N VAL A 99 -9.92 0.02 11.10
CA VAL A 99 -8.62 -0.03 11.79
C VAL A 99 -8.24 1.33 12.37
N VAL A 100 -8.34 2.41 11.58
CA VAL A 100 -8.04 3.77 12.06
C VAL A 100 -8.97 4.18 13.19
N THR A 101 -10.26 3.84 13.08
CA THR A 101 -11.27 4.16 14.09
C THR A 101 -11.01 3.42 15.39
N ALA A 102 -10.72 2.11 15.32
CA ALA A 102 -10.39 1.29 16.49
C ALA A 102 -9.12 1.80 17.20
N ARG A 103 -8.07 2.14 16.44
CA ARG A 103 -6.83 2.71 16.98
C ARG A 103 -7.09 4.03 17.74
N ARG A 104 -7.96 4.89 17.19
CA ARG A 104 -8.34 6.16 17.82
C ARG A 104 -9.24 5.98 19.03
N ALA A 105 -10.15 5.00 19.01
CA ALA A 105 -11.01 4.67 20.15
C ALA A 105 -10.21 4.07 21.33
N GLY A 106 -9.07 3.44 21.06
CA GLY A 106 -8.14 2.92 22.06
C GLY A 106 -7.06 3.90 22.53
N ALA A 107 -7.07 5.17 22.09
CA ALA A 107 -6.10 6.18 22.55
C ALA A 107 -6.61 6.89 23.83
N PRO A 108 -5.85 6.93 24.94
CA PRO A 108 -6.19 7.77 26.08
C PRO A 108 -6.02 9.25 25.68
N HIS A 109 -7.02 10.07 26.00
CA HIS A 109 -6.91 11.52 25.98
C HIS A 109 -5.75 11.96 26.90
N GLY A 110 -4.65 12.45 26.31
CA GLY A 110 -3.59 13.13 27.05
C GLY A 110 -4.10 14.43 27.69
N PRO A 111 -3.49 14.90 28.79
CA PRO A 111 -4.20 15.59 29.87
C PRO A 111 -4.69 16.99 29.50
N ALA A 112 -5.79 17.38 30.13
CA ALA A 112 -6.10 18.78 30.36
C ALA A 112 -5.12 19.32 31.40
N ASP A 113 -4.13 20.10 30.97
CA ASP A 113 -3.30 20.88 31.88
C ASP A 113 -4.00 22.20 32.21
N GLY A 114 -4.45 22.28 33.47
CA GLY A 114 -4.09 23.31 34.46
C GLY A 114 -4.35 24.77 34.16
#